data_AF-A0A660YLU0-F1
#
_entry.id   AF-A0A660YLU0-F1
#
_cell.length_a   1.000
_cell.length_b   1.000
_cell.length_c   1.000
_cell.angle_alpha   90.00
_cell.angle_beta   90.00
_cell.angle_gamma   90.00
#
_symmetry.space_group_name_H-M   'P 1'
#
loop_
_entity.id
_entity.type
_entity.pdbx_description
1 polymer ?
#
loop_
_entity_poly.entity_id
_entity_poly.type
_entity_poly.pdbx_seq_one_letter_code
_entity_poly.pdbx_strand_id
1 'polypeptide(L)'
;IWMPMEGIEIFDYRVGCNEDIVYLKIVGYIDTTTSVALVSQLRKLLQENYCQFVVDLGAVQYVSSAGWGVFVGEIKNVRDRGGDIKMVHMTPEVLDVFEMLEFNRILRTYDSVEEAINEFDFIRGFDITQSPIKTFPKTPKSEQELPQITPTQPVVGLSESSLYKKSRGSYYQSDPKLLPLSEKIKHIVIENPLLGVWGIYKEIRSEKYGKTKVGLIRFYRMLKELNLESKEKRYRFYRSR
;
A
#
# COMPACT_ATOMS: atom_id res chain seq x y z
N ILE A 1 16.24 26.48 -27.72
CA ILE A 1 15.41 25.51 -28.48
C ILE A 1 14.72 24.64 -27.45
N TRP A 2 13.44 24.91 -27.23
CA TRP A 2 12.59 24.07 -26.38
C TRP A 2 12.46 22.73 -27.11
N MET A 3 12.96 21.65 -26.51
CA MET A 3 12.70 20.29 -27.01
C MET A 3 11.30 19.93 -26.51
N PRO A 4 10.30 19.75 -27.38
CA PRO A 4 9.02 19.23 -26.94
C PRO A 4 9.27 17.82 -26.39
N MET A 5 9.00 17.61 -25.11
CA MET A 5 8.82 16.26 -24.57
C MET A 5 7.47 15.75 -25.10
N GLU A 6 7.43 15.42 -26.40
CA GLU A 6 6.21 15.16 -27.16
C GLU A 6 5.90 13.66 -27.14
N GLY A 7 5.31 13.18 -26.04
CA GLY A 7 4.80 11.82 -26.04
C GLY A 7 4.37 11.26 -24.69
N ILE A 8 3.64 10.16 -24.78
CA ILE A 8 3.40 9.23 -23.67
C ILE A 8 4.37 8.06 -23.84
N GLU A 9 5.11 7.73 -22.79
CA GLU A 9 5.85 6.47 -22.74
C GLU A 9 5.09 5.51 -21.85
N ILE A 10 4.85 4.30 -22.35
CA ILE A 10 4.14 3.25 -21.63
C ILE A 10 5.09 2.05 -21.53
N PHE A 11 5.45 1.70 -20.30
CA PHE A 11 6.22 0.52 -19.99
C PHE A 11 5.31 -0.52 -19.37
N ASP A 12 5.27 -1.72 -19.93
CA ASP A 12 4.51 -2.84 -19.38
C ASP A 12 5.45 -3.92 -18.82
N TYR A 13 5.14 -4.37 -17.60
CA TYR A 13 5.87 -5.41 -16.89
C TYR A 13 4.91 -6.50 -16.45
N ARG A 14 5.33 -7.76 -16.53
CA ARG A 14 4.58 -8.88 -15.99
C ARG A 14 4.94 -9.06 -14.51
N VAL A 15 3.92 -9.05 -13.66
CA VAL A 15 4.05 -9.11 -12.20
C VAL A 15 2.99 -10.05 -11.62
N GLY A 16 3.03 -10.24 -10.30
CA GLY A 16 2.21 -11.23 -9.60
C GLY A 16 2.86 -12.61 -9.58
N CYS A 17 2.30 -13.52 -8.77
CA CYS A 17 2.88 -14.85 -8.58
C CYS A 17 2.92 -15.69 -9.87
N ASN A 18 2.00 -15.45 -10.80
CA ASN A 18 1.88 -16.18 -12.06
C ASN A 18 2.19 -15.32 -13.30
N GLU A 19 2.77 -14.13 -13.11
CA GLU A 19 3.07 -13.19 -14.21
C GLU A 19 1.85 -12.79 -15.06
N ASP A 20 0.65 -12.87 -14.47
CA ASP A 20 -0.65 -12.62 -15.12
C ASP A 20 -1.24 -11.24 -14.84
N ILE A 21 -0.57 -10.46 -14.00
CA ILE A 21 -0.87 -9.05 -13.75
C ILE A 21 0.08 -8.20 -14.59
N VAL A 22 -0.46 -7.23 -15.31
CA VAL A 22 0.32 -6.26 -16.05
C VAL A 22 0.46 -4.98 -15.23
N TYR A 23 1.70 -4.67 -14.87
CA TYR A 23 2.06 -3.37 -14.32
C TYR A 23 2.39 -2.41 -15.47
N LEU A 24 1.55 -1.39 -15.64
CA LEU A 24 1.68 -0.34 -16.65
C LEU A 24 2.23 0.93 -16.01
N LYS A 25 3.49 1.24 -16.26
CA LYS A 25 4.09 2.51 -15.86
C LYS A 25 3.97 3.52 -16.98
N ILE A 26 3.24 4.60 -16.72
CA ILE A 26 3.02 5.67 -17.69
C ILE A 26 3.88 6.87 -17.31
N VAL A 27 4.57 7.45 -18.30
CA VAL A 27 5.41 8.64 -18.14
C VAL A 27 4.95 9.70 -19.14
N GLY A 28 4.82 10.95 -18.68
CA GLY A 28 4.47 12.10 -19.52
C GLY A 28 3.04 12.60 -19.27
N TYR A 29 2.27 12.76 -20.34
CA TYR A 29 0.93 13.34 -20.31
C TYR A 29 -0.07 12.44 -21.02
N ILE A 30 -1.29 12.35 -20.47
CA ILE A 30 -2.39 11.62 -21.08
C ILE A 30 -3.42 12.63 -21.59
N ASP A 31 -3.38 12.94 -22.88
CA ASP A 31 -4.26 13.91 -23.54
C ASP A 31 -5.03 13.28 -24.70
N THR A 32 -5.71 14.10 -25.50
CA THR A 32 -6.50 13.64 -26.66
C THR A 32 -5.65 12.89 -27.70
N THR A 33 -4.38 13.25 -27.87
CA THR A 33 -3.47 12.64 -28.83
C THR A 33 -2.84 11.38 -28.25
N THR A 34 -2.32 11.46 -27.02
CA THR A 34 -1.58 10.34 -26.40
C THR A 34 -2.49 9.24 -25.86
N SER A 35 -3.74 9.55 -25.55
CA SER A 35 -4.77 8.56 -25.16
C SER A 35 -4.96 7.45 -26.21
N VAL A 36 -4.74 7.74 -27.49
CA VAL A 36 -4.83 6.74 -28.57
C VAL A 36 -3.81 5.61 -28.37
N ALA A 37 -2.58 5.95 -27.97
CA ALA A 37 -1.53 4.96 -27.69
C ALA A 37 -1.87 4.11 -26.45
N LEU A 38 -2.43 4.74 -25.42
CA LEU A 38 -2.88 4.04 -24.21
C LEU A 38 -4.01 3.03 -24.49
N VAL A 39 -5.02 3.43 -25.27
CA VAL A 39 -6.10 2.52 -25.70
C VAL A 39 -5.53 1.35 -26.50
N SER A 40 -4.63 1.63 -27.46
CA SER A 40 -4.02 0.61 -28.29
C SER A 40 -3.26 -0.42 -27.44
N GLN A 41 -2.47 0.04 -26.47
CA GLN A 41 -1.71 -0.82 -25.58
C GLN A 41 -2.63 -1.67 -24.68
N LEU A 42 -3.64 -1.07 -24.05
CA LEU A 42 -4.61 -1.82 -23.22
C LEU A 42 -5.34 -2.90 -24.02
N ARG A 43 -5.81 -2.56 -25.23
CA ARG A 43 -6.53 -3.52 -26.09
C ARG A 43 -5.62 -4.63 -26.60
N LYS A 44 -4.38 -4.33 -26.94
CA LYS A 44 -3.38 -5.34 -27.30
C LYS A 44 -3.18 -6.34 -26.16
N LEU A 45 -2.97 -5.85 -24.94
CA LEU A 45 -2.79 -6.70 -23.75
C LEU A 45 -4.04 -7.55 -23.45
N LEU A 46 -5.23 -6.97 -23.65
CA LEU A 46 -6.49 -7.72 -23.54
C LEU A 46 -6.65 -8.82 -24.60
N GLN A 47 -6.15 -8.60 -25.82
CA GLN A 47 -6.12 -9.64 -26.86
C GLN A 47 -5.13 -10.76 -26.52
N GLU A 48 -4.06 -10.45 -25.78
CA GLU A 48 -3.11 -11.42 -25.22
C GLU A 48 -3.65 -12.14 -23.95
N ASN A 49 -4.91 -11.93 -23.58
CA ASN A 49 -5.59 -12.47 -22.39
C ASN A 49 -5.09 -11.94 -21.04
N TYR A 50 -4.36 -10.81 -21.03
CA TYR A 50 -4.11 -10.09 -19.79
C TYR A 50 -5.33 -9.27 -19.42
N CYS A 51 -5.94 -9.58 -18.27
CA CYS A 51 -7.14 -8.90 -17.78
C CYS A 51 -6.89 -8.11 -16.49
N GLN A 52 -5.68 -8.13 -15.94
CA GLN A 52 -5.40 -7.54 -14.63
C GLN A 52 -4.36 -6.45 -14.80
N PHE A 53 -4.75 -5.21 -14.51
CA PHE A 53 -3.90 -4.06 -14.76
C PHE A 53 -3.66 -3.27 -13.47
N VAL A 54 -2.39 -3.01 -13.18
CA VAL A 54 -1.96 -2.02 -12.19
C VAL A 54 -1.33 -0.87 -12.96
N VAL A 55 -1.99 0.28 -13.00
CA VAL A 55 -1.56 1.45 -13.74
C VAL A 55 -0.91 2.45 -12.79
N ASP A 56 0.36 2.74 -13.02
CA ASP A 56 1.16 3.71 -12.26
C ASP A 56 1.17 5.05 -12.97
N LEU A 57 0.67 6.06 -12.26
CA LEU A 57 0.53 7.43 -12.71
C LEU A 57 1.53 8.38 -12.03
N GLY A 58 2.55 7.85 -11.33
CA GLY A 58 3.52 8.66 -10.57
C GLY A 58 4.47 9.51 -11.38
N ALA A 59 4.57 9.22 -12.69
CA ALA A 59 5.30 10.04 -13.64
C ALA A 59 4.36 10.72 -14.66
N VAL A 60 3.06 10.75 -14.38
CA VAL A 60 2.05 11.43 -15.20
C VAL A 60 1.72 12.77 -14.57
N GLN A 61 2.00 13.85 -15.29
CA GLN A 61 1.82 15.21 -14.77
C GLN A 61 0.41 15.76 -15.03
N TYR A 62 -0.29 15.24 -16.04
CA TYR A 62 -1.63 15.68 -16.40
C TYR A 62 -2.40 14.60 -17.17
N VAL A 63 -3.70 14.53 -16.89
CA VAL A 63 -4.67 13.66 -17.57
C VAL A 63 -5.87 14.50 -18.01
N SER A 64 -6.16 14.52 -19.31
CA SER A 64 -7.31 15.22 -19.89
C SER A 64 -8.60 14.40 -19.76
N SER A 65 -9.74 15.01 -20.12
CA SER A 65 -11.04 14.31 -20.20
C SER A 65 -11.00 13.11 -21.14
N ALA A 66 -10.28 13.20 -22.26
CA ALA A 66 -10.08 12.10 -23.19
C ALA A 66 -9.27 10.97 -22.53
N GLY A 67 -8.21 11.32 -21.78
CA GLY A 67 -7.39 10.36 -21.03
C GLY A 67 -8.20 9.58 -19.99
N TRP A 68 -8.99 10.28 -19.17
CA TRP A 68 -9.89 9.63 -18.22
C TRP A 68 -10.96 8.78 -18.90
N GLY A 69 -11.47 9.24 -20.05
CA GLY A 69 -12.41 8.51 -20.88
C GLY A 69 -11.88 7.15 -21.34
N VAL A 70 -10.56 7.01 -21.55
CA VAL A 70 -9.93 5.71 -21.84
C VAL A 70 -10.12 4.74 -20.69
N PHE A 71 -9.74 5.14 -19.47
CA PHE A 71 -9.83 4.26 -18.31
C PHE A 71 -11.28 3.88 -17.98
N VAL A 72 -12.18 4.86 -17.99
CA VAL A 72 -13.62 4.62 -17.72
C VAL A 72 -14.28 3.82 -18.84
N GLY A 73 -13.85 3.98 -20.09
CA GLY A 73 -14.36 3.22 -21.23
C GLY A 73 -13.90 1.76 -21.23
N GLU A 74 -12.62 1.53 -20.94
CA GLU A 74 -12.02 0.19 -21.02
C GLU A 74 -12.25 -0.65 -19.76
N ILE A 75 -12.49 -0.03 -18.59
CA ILE A 75 -12.71 -0.79 -17.34
C ILE A 75 -13.87 -1.78 -17.44
N LYS A 76 -14.91 -1.44 -18.21
CA LYS A 76 -16.03 -2.35 -18.45
C LYS A 76 -15.58 -3.58 -19.24
N ASN A 77 -14.86 -3.37 -20.34
CA ASN A 77 -14.33 -4.46 -21.18
C ASN A 77 -13.39 -5.38 -20.39
N VAL A 78 -12.56 -4.81 -19.52
CA VAL A 78 -11.66 -5.55 -18.64
C VAL A 78 -12.46 -6.41 -17.64
N ARG A 79 -13.46 -5.83 -16.98
CA ARG A 79 -14.29 -6.52 -15.97
C ARG A 79 -15.19 -7.59 -16.57
N ASP A 80 -15.72 -7.37 -17.78
CA ASP A 80 -16.50 -8.38 -18.50
C ASP A 80 -15.66 -9.63 -18.83
N ARG A 81 -14.33 -9.50 -18.84
CA ARG A 81 -13.37 -10.61 -18.99
C ARG A 81 -12.84 -11.15 -17.65
N GLY A 82 -13.48 -10.81 -16.54
CA GLY A 82 -13.10 -11.26 -15.19
C GLY A 82 -11.88 -10.53 -14.60
N GLY A 83 -11.50 -9.39 -15.19
CA GLY A 83 -10.35 -8.58 -14.80
C GLY A 83 -10.69 -7.35 -13.95
N ASP A 84 -9.69 -6.50 -13.72
CA ASP A 84 -9.90 -5.14 -13.19
C ASP A 84 -8.75 -4.19 -13.58
N ILE A 85 -8.98 -2.89 -13.44
CA ILE A 85 -7.96 -1.84 -13.54
C ILE A 85 -7.81 -1.17 -12.17
N LYS A 86 -6.59 -1.19 -11.64
CA LYS A 86 -6.21 -0.56 -10.38
C LYS A 86 -5.18 0.53 -10.62
N MET A 87 -5.33 1.65 -9.91
CA MET A 87 -4.48 2.82 -10.07
C MET A 87 -3.55 2.97 -8.87
N VAL A 88 -2.31 3.39 -9.11
CA VAL A 88 -1.32 3.65 -8.06
C VAL A 88 -0.53 4.93 -8.35
N HIS A 89 -0.02 5.53 -7.27
CA HIS A 89 0.92 6.64 -7.31
C HIS A 89 0.46 7.86 -8.13
N MET A 90 -0.84 8.18 -8.21
CA MET A 90 -1.25 9.45 -8.85
C MET A 90 -0.51 10.64 -8.22
N THR A 91 -0.03 11.56 -9.06
CA THR A 91 0.47 12.85 -8.54
C THR A 91 -0.67 13.61 -7.87
N PRO A 92 -0.40 14.54 -6.95
CA PRO A 92 -1.44 15.33 -6.28
C PRO A 92 -2.41 15.98 -7.26
N GLU A 93 -1.90 16.55 -8.36
CA GLU A 93 -2.73 17.23 -9.37
C GLU A 93 -3.66 16.25 -10.09
N VAL A 94 -3.19 15.04 -10.39
CA VAL A 94 -4.00 13.99 -11.04
C VAL A 94 -5.01 13.41 -10.05
N LEU A 95 -4.62 13.23 -8.79
CA LEU A 95 -5.49 12.73 -7.73
C LEU A 95 -6.64 13.71 -7.42
N ASP A 96 -6.37 15.01 -7.35
CA ASP A 96 -7.39 16.03 -7.12
C ASP A 96 -8.48 16.00 -8.20
N VAL A 97 -8.07 15.88 -9.47
CA VAL A 97 -9.00 15.74 -10.60
C VAL A 97 -9.76 14.41 -10.51
N PHE A 98 -9.07 13.32 -10.17
CA PHE A 98 -9.69 12.00 -10.00
C PHE A 98 -10.78 11.98 -8.93
N GLU A 99 -10.53 12.63 -7.78
CA GLU A 99 -11.49 12.75 -6.69
C GLU A 99 -12.65 13.69 -7.04
N MET A 100 -12.36 14.83 -7.69
CA MET A 100 -13.37 15.78 -8.15
C MET A 100 -14.37 15.13 -9.11
N LEU A 101 -13.91 14.20 -9.96
CA LEU A 101 -14.72 13.47 -10.92
C LEU A 101 -15.43 12.24 -10.29
N GLU A 102 -15.26 11.99 -8.99
CA GLU A 102 -15.77 10.81 -8.27
C GLU A 102 -15.36 9.47 -8.90
N PHE A 103 -14.20 9.42 -9.57
CA PHE A 103 -13.74 8.19 -10.21
C PHE A 103 -13.34 7.10 -9.22
N ASN A 104 -13.12 7.44 -7.95
CA ASN A 104 -12.94 6.49 -6.85
C ASN A 104 -14.10 5.48 -6.72
N ARG A 105 -15.29 5.80 -7.27
CA ARG A 105 -16.45 4.88 -7.30
C ARG A 105 -16.37 3.85 -8.43
N ILE A 106 -15.53 4.11 -9.44
CA ILE A 106 -15.42 3.32 -10.67
C ILE A 106 -14.07 2.57 -10.68
N LEU A 107 -12.99 3.30 -10.47
CA LEU A 107 -11.60 2.85 -10.47
C LEU A 107 -11.08 2.79 -9.04
N ARG A 108 -10.43 1.69 -8.68
CA ARG A 108 -9.83 1.54 -7.35
C ARG A 108 -8.43 2.13 -7.35
N THR A 109 -8.10 2.87 -6.31
CA THR A 109 -6.77 3.44 -6.08
C THR A 109 -6.09 2.76 -4.90
N TYR A 110 -4.77 2.70 -4.92
CA TYR A 110 -3.96 2.09 -3.87
C TYR A 110 -2.70 2.93 -3.62
N ASP A 111 -2.18 2.85 -2.41
CA ASP A 111 -1.01 3.64 -1.99
C ASP A 111 0.29 3.07 -2.56
N SER A 112 0.31 1.80 -2.97
CA SER A 112 1.49 1.16 -3.55
C SER A 112 1.14 0.09 -4.60
N VAL A 113 2.11 -0.17 -5.49
CA VAL A 113 2.02 -1.23 -6.51
C VAL A 113 1.79 -2.59 -5.85
N GLU A 114 2.48 -2.87 -4.75
CA GLU A 114 2.37 -4.14 -4.04
C GLU A 114 0.98 -4.35 -3.46
N GLU A 115 0.32 -3.31 -2.95
CA GLU A 115 -1.05 -3.41 -2.45
C GLU A 115 -2.03 -3.79 -3.58
N ALA A 116 -1.90 -3.15 -4.74
CA ALA A 116 -2.73 -3.44 -5.90
C ALA A 116 -2.55 -4.89 -6.41
N ILE A 117 -1.30 -5.37 -6.47
CA ILE A 117 -0.94 -6.75 -6.84
C ILE A 117 -1.51 -7.75 -5.82
N ASN A 118 -1.26 -7.53 -4.53
CA ASN A 118 -1.71 -8.44 -3.47
C ASN A 118 -3.22 -8.61 -3.47
N GLU A 119 -3.98 -7.54 -3.73
CA GLU A 119 -5.44 -7.63 -3.83
C GLU A 119 -5.88 -8.46 -5.04
N PHE A 120 -5.13 -8.46 -6.16
CA PHE A 120 -5.44 -9.34 -7.30
C PHE A 120 -5.18 -10.80 -6.93
N ASP A 121 -4.05 -11.10 -6.32
CA ASP A 121 -3.69 -12.47 -5.92
C ASP A 121 -4.65 -12.99 -4.84
N PHE A 122 -5.05 -12.13 -3.90
CA PHE A 122 -5.99 -12.46 -2.82
C PHE A 122 -7.41 -12.76 -3.33
N ILE A 123 -8.00 -11.89 -4.17
CA ILE A 123 -9.36 -12.10 -4.70
C ILE A 123 -9.46 -13.41 -5.48
N ARG A 124 -8.35 -13.83 -6.13
CA ARG A 124 -8.29 -15.03 -6.96
C ARG A 124 -7.92 -16.29 -6.18
N GLY A 125 -7.78 -16.20 -4.86
CA GLY A 125 -7.57 -17.34 -3.98
C GLY A 125 -6.13 -17.88 -3.93
N PHE A 126 -5.13 -17.07 -4.31
CA PHE A 126 -3.72 -17.46 -4.16
C PHE A 126 -3.24 -17.23 -2.72
N ASP A 127 -2.62 -18.27 -2.16
CA ASP A 127 -2.05 -18.23 -0.82
C ASP A 127 -0.71 -17.47 -0.86
N ILE A 128 -0.76 -16.17 -0.51
CA ILE A 128 0.39 -15.25 -0.43
C ILE A 128 1.48 -15.66 0.57
N THR A 129 1.32 -16.79 1.27
CA THR A 129 2.29 -17.30 2.25
C THR A 129 3.44 -18.11 1.65
N GLN A 130 3.43 -18.40 0.33
CA GLN A 130 4.42 -19.32 -0.28
C GLN A 130 5.28 -18.78 -1.43
N SER A 131 5.12 -17.54 -1.91
CA SER A 131 5.89 -17.06 -3.07
C SER A 131 6.94 -16.00 -2.71
N PRO A 132 8.20 -16.15 -3.19
CA PRO A 132 9.28 -15.22 -2.89
C PRO A 132 9.07 -13.89 -3.64
N ILE A 133 8.97 -12.80 -2.87
CA ILE A 133 8.99 -11.42 -3.38
C ILE A 133 10.34 -11.19 -4.07
N LYS A 134 10.37 -11.09 -5.40
CA LYS A 134 11.53 -10.54 -6.11
C LYS A 134 11.55 -9.04 -5.86
N THR A 135 12.50 -8.61 -5.04
CA THR A 135 12.87 -7.21 -4.84
C THR A 135 13.19 -6.54 -6.17
N PHE A 136 12.48 -5.45 -6.49
CA PHE A 136 12.84 -4.54 -7.58
C PHE A 136 14.04 -3.68 -7.16
N PRO A 137 14.97 -3.39 -8.09
CA PRO A 137 16.20 -2.65 -7.78
C PRO A 137 15.88 -1.20 -7.39
N LYS A 138 16.34 -0.81 -6.20
CA LYS A 138 16.54 0.60 -5.84
C LYS A 138 17.86 1.05 -6.44
N THR A 139 17.84 2.02 -7.36
CA THR A 139 19.06 2.73 -7.81
C THR A 139 19.60 3.63 -6.68
N PRO A 140 20.89 4.00 -6.69
CA PRO A 140 21.79 3.83 -5.55
C PRO A 140 21.90 5.08 -4.68
N LYS A 141 22.24 4.85 -3.41
CA LYS A 141 22.72 5.88 -2.49
C LYS A 141 24.08 6.40 -2.97
N SER A 142 24.21 7.72 -3.10
CA SER A 142 25.49 8.40 -3.05
C SER A 142 26.02 8.32 -1.61
N GLU A 143 27.20 7.73 -1.47
CA GLU A 143 27.95 7.55 -0.25
C GLU A 143 29.15 8.50 -0.35
N GLN A 144 29.24 9.48 0.56
CA GLN A 144 30.47 10.23 0.81
C GLN A 144 30.72 10.20 2.32
N GLU A 145 31.85 9.59 2.68
CA GLU A 145 32.37 9.31 4.02
C GLU A 145 32.82 10.57 4.80
N LEU A 146 32.89 10.36 6.13
CA LEU A 146 33.28 11.26 7.22
C LEU A 146 34.70 11.86 7.10
N PRO A 147 35.00 12.85 7.98
CA PRO A 147 36.05 12.57 9.00
C PRO A 147 35.60 12.75 10.46
N GLN A 148 36.15 11.91 11.34
CA GLN A 148 35.95 11.88 12.80
C GLN A 148 36.91 12.82 13.56
N ILE A 149 36.47 13.47 14.65
CA ILE A 149 37.31 13.84 15.83
C ILE A 149 36.44 13.91 17.12
N THR A 150 36.89 13.25 18.19
CA THR A 150 36.35 13.26 19.59
C THR A 150 37.20 14.21 20.50
N PRO A 151 37.00 14.34 21.83
CA PRO A 151 35.82 14.47 22.71
C PRO A 151 35.93 15.69 23.69
N THR A 152 34.86 16.43 24.01
CA THR A 152 34.78 17.17 25.31
C THR A 152 33.32 17.52 25.69
N GLN A 153 32.92 17.20 26.92
CA GLN A 153 31.68 17.62 27.62
C GLN A 153 32.03 18.75 28.64
N PRO A 154 31.10 19.35 29.42
CA PRO A 154 29.63 19.54 29.29
C PRO A 154 29.15 20.96 29.72
N VAL A 155 27.97 21.45 29.29
CA VAL A 155 27.09 22.30 30.15
C VAL A 155 25.60 22.13 29.78
N VAL A 156 24.89 21.42 30.67
CA VAL A 156 23.56 21.67 31.28
C VAL A 156 22.48 22.45 30.49
N GLY A 157 21.27 21.85 30.36
CA GLY A 157 20.05 22.64 30.15
C GLY A 157 18.75 21.92 29.76
N LEU A 158 18.20 21.13 30.68
CA LEU A 158 16.78 20.72 30.81
C LEU A 158 16.24 19.55 29.97
N SER A 159 15.48 18.74 30.70
CA SER A 159 15.22 17.32 30.55
C SER A 159 13.74 17.02 30.39
N GLU A 160 13.40 15.99 29.62
CA GLU A 160 12.22 15.15 29.90
C GLU A 160 12.42 13.71 29.35
N SER A 161 13.42 13.03 29.91
CA SER A 161 13.55 11.58 29.82
C SER A 161 13.05 10.96 31.12
N SER A 162 11.74 10.72 31.23
CA SER A 162 11.16 10.07 32.40
C SER A 162 9.86 9.32 32.10
N LEU A 163 9.77 8.60 30.97
CA LEU A 163 8.66 7.66 30.74
C LEU A 163 9.06 6.33 30.08
N TYR A 164 10.24 5.78 30.39
CA TYR A 164 10.53 4.38 30.06
C TYR A 164 11.40 3.70 31.13
N LYS A 165 10.89 3.62 32.37
CA LYS A 165 11.31 2.60 33.36
C LYS A 165 10.39 2.56 34.60
N LYS A 166 9.43 1.63 34.57
CA LYS A 166 8.56 1.05 35.63
C LYS A 166 7.19 0.82 34.96
N SER A 167 6.56 -0.34 34.93
CA SER A 167 6.55 -1.49 35.82
C SER A 167 6.10 -2.72 35.03
N ARG A 168 6.68 -3.89 35.31
CA ARG A 168 6.28 -5.22 34.80
C ARG A 168 4.97 -5.72 35.42
N GLY A 169 3.97 -4.87 35.65
CA GLY A 169 2.75 -5.28 36.33
C GLY A 169 1.76 -4.14 36.54
N SER A 170 0.94 -3.88 35.52
CA SER A 170 -0.38 -3.24 35.65
C SER A 170 -1.13 -3.36 34.31
N TYR A 171 -1.37 -4.59 33.85
CA TYR A 171 -2.14 -4.83 32.61
C TYR A 171 -3.67 -4.82 32.82
N TYR A 172 -4.11 -4.43 34.01
CA TYR A 172 -5.52 -4.30 34.38
C TYR A 172 -5.73 -2.89 34.92
N GLN A 173 -6.87 -2.27 34.59
CA GLN A 173 -7.30 -0.91 34.96
C GLN A 173 -6.96 0.28 34.02
N SER A 174 -6.96 0.11 32.70
CA SER A 174 -7.21 1.26 31.80
C SER A 174 -8.38 0.97 30.87
N ASP A 175 -9.28 1.94 30.70
CA ASP A 175 -10.45 1.81 29.84
C ASP A 175 -10.02 1.41 28.41
N PRO A 176 -10.43 0.24 27.88
CA PRO A 176 -9.95 -0.29 26.59
C PRO A 176 -10.11 0.67 25.40
N LYS A 177 -11.00 1.65 25.54
CA LYS A 177 -11.26 2.70 24.53
C LYS A 177 -10.11 3.70 24.41
N LEU A 178 -9.44 4.01 25.53
CA LEU A 178 -8.40 5.05 25.62
C LEU A 178 -6.99 4.52 25.30
N LEU A 179 -6.85 3.22 25.04
CA LEU A 179 -5.56 2.62 24.71
C LEU A 179 -5.05 3.06 23.33
N PRO A 180 -3.74 3.31 23.18
CA PRO A 180 -3.13 3.49 21.86
C PRO A 180 -3.30 2.22 21.02
N LEU A 181 -3.36 2.38 19.70
CA LEU A 181 -3.72 1.30 18.77
C LEU A 181 -2.81 0.06 18.89
N SER A 182 -1.54 0.25 19.23
CA SER A 182 -0.59 -0.85 19.48
C SER A 182 -0.94 -1.67 20.73
N GLU A 183 -1.38 -1.03 21.81
CA GLU A 183 -1.80 -1.72 23.03
C GLU A 183 -3.17 -2.40 22.84
N LYS A 184 -4.07 -1.83 22.03
CA LYS A 184 -5.32 -2.50 21.63
C LYS A 184 -5.05 -3.83 20.93
N ILE A 185 -4.11 -3.86 19.99
CA ILE A 185 -3.69 -5.09 19.29
C ILE A 185 -3.17 -6.13 20.28
N LYS A 186 -2.27 -5.73 21.20
CA LYS A 186 -1.75 -6.65 22.22
C LYS A 186 -2.85 -7.18 23.14
N HIS A 187 -3.78 -6.33 23.56
CA HIS A 187 -4.89 -6.73 24.43
C HIS A 187 -5.78 -7.79 23.78
N ILE A 188 -6.14 -7.61 22.50
CA ILE A 188 -6.95 -8.58 21.74
C ILE A 188 -6.22 -9.92 21.61
N VAL A 189 -4.91 -9.90 21.39
CA VAL A 189 -4.09 -11.12 21.29
C VAL A 189 -4.00 -11.86 22.64
N ILE A 190 -3.98 -11.14 23.77
CA ILE A 190 -4.02 -11.77 25.10
C ILE A 190 -5.39 -12.40 25.35
N GLU A 191 -6.47 -11.67 25.06
CA GLU A 191 -7.83 -12.16 25.29
C GLU A 191 -8.14 -13.39 24.44
N ASN A 192 -7.62 -13.44 23.22
CA ASN A 192 -7.95 -14.50 22.29
C ASN A 192 -6.79 -14.80 21.31
N PRO A 193 -5.78 -15.58 21.74
CA PRO A 193 -4.55 -15.82 20.97
C PRO A 193 -4.79 -16.69 19.72
N LEU A 194 -5.95 -17.33 19.63
CA LEU A 194 -6.34 -18.16 18.48
C LEU A 194 -6.92 -17.33 17.33
N LEU A 195 -7.23 -16.06 17.55
CA LEU A 195 -7.75 -15.19 16.50
C LEU A 195 -6.71 -15.02 15.38
N GLY A 196 -7.18 -15.23 14.15
CA GLY A 196 -6.44 -14.86 12.95
C GLY A 196 -6.26 -13.35 12.85
N VAL A 197 -5.39 -12.91 11.95
CA VAL A 197 -5.14 -11.48 11.72
C VAL A 197 -6.43 -10.72 11.43
N TRP A 198 -7.34 -11.34 10.68
CA TRP A 198 -8.66 -10.79 10.39
C TRP A 198 -9.58 -10.74 11.62
N GLY A 199 -9.52 -11.74 12.50
CA GLY A 199 -10.26 -11.73 13.76
C GLY A 199 -9.87 -10.54 14.63
N ILE A 200 -8.56 -10.27 14.72
CA ILE A 200 -8.03 -9.11 15.46
C ILE A 200 -8.46 -7.80 14.79
N TYR A 201 -8.38 -7.72 13.46
CA TYR A 201 -8.81 -6.55 12.68
C TYR A 201 -10.30 -6.22 12.85
N LYS A 202 -11.14 -7.25 12.92
CA LYS A 202 -12.58 -7.12 13.17
C LYS A 202 -12.84 -6.69 14.61
N GLU A 203 -12.10 -7.23 15.57
CA GLU A 203 -12.25 -6.93 16.99
C GLU A 203 -11.88 -5.46 17.32
N ILE A 204 -10.86 -4.89 16.66
CA ILE A 204 -10.50 -3.46 16.79
C ILE A 204 -11.64 -2.52 16.39
N ARG A 205 -12.51 -2.96 15.46
CA ARG A 205 -13.69 -2.21 15.01
C ARG A 205 -14.91 -2.40 15.91
N SER A 206 -14.87 -3.35 16.83
CA SER A 206 -15.94 -3.60 17.78
C SER A 206 -16.13 -2.40 18.71
N GLU A 207 -17.33 -2.24 19.26
CA GLU A 207 -17.64 -1.19 20.25
C GLU A 207 -16.74 -1.27 21.48
N LYS A 208 -16.24 -2.48 21.77
CA LYS A 208 -15.29 -2.77 22.86
C LYS A 208 -14.01 -1.94 22.80
N TYR A 209 -13.52 -1.60 21.61
CA TYR A 209 -12.26 -0.85 21.39
C TYR A 209 -12.48 0.54 20.76
N GLY A 210 -13.71 1.05 20.83
CA GLY A 210 -14.06 2.42 20.43
C GLY A 210 -14.22 2.64 18.92
N LYS A 211 -14.53 1.59 18.13
CA LYS A 211 -14.73 1.68 16.67
C LYS A 211 -13.55 2.34 15.94
N THR A 212 -12.32 1.96 16.34
CA THR A 212 -11.11 2.61 15.81
C THR A 212 -10.97 2.29 14.32
N LYS A 213 -11.11 3.30 13.45
CA LYS A 213 -10.94 3.16 12.00
C LYS A 213 -9.46 3.07 11.67
N VAL A 214 -9.00 1.89 11.25
CA VAL A 214 -7.59 1.64 10.89
C VAL A 214 -7.56 0.95 9.54
N GLY A 215 -6.81 1.52 8.59
CA GLY A 215 -6.56 0.88 7.30
C GLY A 215 -5.81 -0.45 7.45
N LEU A 216 -6.09 -1.42 6.57
CA LEU A 216 -5.48 -2.75 6.60
C LEU A 216 -3.96 -2.69 6.64
N ILE A 217 -3.34 -1.86 5.79
CA ILE A 217 -1.88 -1.72 5.73
C ILE A 217 -1.30 -1.26 7.06
N ARG A 218 -1.87 -0.20 7.65
CA ARG A 218 -1.40 0.33 8.94
C ARG A 218 -1.52 -0.74 10.03
N PHE A 219 -2.61 -1.50 10.02
CA PHE A 219 -2.82 -2.59 10.96
C PHE A 219 -1.83 -3.76 10.77
N TYR A 220 -1.60 -4.20 9.53
CA TYR A 220 -0.61 -5.25 9.23
C TYR A 220 0.82 -4.82 9.53
N ARG A 221 1.17 -3.56 9.24
CA ARG A 221 2.48 -2.97 9.61
C ARG A 221 2.68 -2.98 11.12
N MET A 222 1.66 -2.59 11.87
CA MET A 222 1.70 -2.63 13.34
C MET A 222 1.78 -4.06 13.88
N LEU A 223 1.09 -5.03 13.27
CA LEU A 223 1.25 -6.44 13.64
C LEU A 223 2.68 -6.93 13.39
N LYS A 224 3.32 -6.52 12.29
CA LYS A 224 4.70 -6.85 11.96
C LYS A 224 5.69 -6.18 12.93
N GLU A 225 5.50 -4.90 13.25
CA GLU A 225 6.29 -4.17 14.26
C GLU A 225 6.19 -4.83 15.65
N LEU A 226 5.02 -5.39 15.97
CA LEU A 226 4.78 -6.09 17.23
C LEU A 226 5.21 -7.57 17.20
N ASN A 227 5.69 -8.08 16.06
CA ASN A 227 5.98 -9.51 15.83
C ASN A 227 4.77 -10.44 16.10
N LEU A 228 3.57 -10.04 15.68
CA LEU A 228 2.29 -10.75 15.91
C LEU A 228 1.63 -11.21 14.60
N GLU A 229 2.38 -11.34 13.51
CA GLU A 229 1.82 -11.66 12.19
C GLU A 229 1.31 -13.10 12.07
N SER A 230 1.95 -14.07 12.73
CA SER A 230 1.57 -15.50 12.66
C SER A 230 0.83 -15.96 13.92
N LYS A 231 0.05 -17.04 13.78
CA LYS A 231 -0.68 -17.65 14.90
C LYS A 231 0.29 -18.15 15.98
N GLU A 232 1.41 -18.72 15.56
CA GLU A 232 2.48 -19.23 16.44
C GLU A 232 3.14 -18.08 17.20
N LYS A 233 3.40 -16.95 16.53
CA LYS A 233 3.97 -15.75 17.16
C LYS A 233 3.01 -15.13 18.17
N ARG A 234 1.71 -15.06 17.85
CA ARG A 234 0.65 -14.62 18.77
C ARG A 234 0.53 -15.53 19.99
N TYR A 235 0.59 -16.85 19.79
CA TYR A 235 0.57 -17.83 20.87
C TYR A 235 1.83 -17.76 21.74
N ARG A 236 3.02 -17.57 21.14
CA ARG A 236 4.27 -17.33 21.86
C ARG A 236 4.22 -16.05 22.68
N PHE A 237 3.66 -14.97 22.13
CA PHE A 237 3.45 -13.71 22.84
C PHE A 237 2.55 -13.88 24.06
N TYR A 238 1.42 -14.59 23.90
CA TYR A 238 0.52 -14.96 25.00
C TYR A 238 1.26 -15.78 26.09
N ARG A 239 2.05 -16.78 25.69
CA ARG A 239 2.79 -17.64 26.64
C ARG A 239 3.98 -16.95 27.32
N SER A 240 4.47 -15.85 26.74
CA SER A 240 5.60 -15.06 27.28
C SER A 240 5.21 -14.01 28.32
N ARG A 241 3.90 -13.91 28.62
CA ARG A 241 3.33 -13.05 29.66
C ARG A 241 2.90 -13.85 30.86
#